data_AF-A0A540VAY1-F1
#
_entry.id   AF-A0A540VAY1-F1
#
_cell.length_a   1.000
_cell.length_b   1.000
_cell.length_c   1.000
_cell.angle_alpha   90.00
_cell.angle_beta   90.00
_cell.angle_gamma   90.00
#
_symmetry.space_group_name_H-M   'P 1'
#
loop_
_entity.id
_entity.type
_entity.pdbx_description
1 polymer ?
#
loop_
_entity_poly.entity_id
_entity_poly.type
_entity_poly.pdbx_seq_one_letter_code
_entity_poly.pdbx_strand_id
1 'polypeptide(L)'
;MNIFSWLLVGHLVGDWFLQNDWMAQSKSTRILNPAILVHCTIYTLAIVAAIGLARRSDASLQEPDLWVIAVTFLSHWFIDAVHLAERWGRLLRQSDRTFVRIMADQTLHVVVLVVLAEWLR
;
A
#
# COMPACT_ATOMS: atom_id res chain seq x y z
N MET A 1 4.73 -0.43 -20.15
CA MET A 1 3.83 -0.17 -19.02
C MET A 1 4.25 1.14 -18.38
N ASN A 2 3.31 1.96 -17.89
CA ASN A 2 3.67 3.18 -17.17
C ASN A 2 4.02 2.87 -15.70
N ILE A 3 4.61 3.83 -14.99
CA ILE A 3 4.98 3.68 -13.58
C ILE A 3 3.80 3.30 -12.69
N PHE A 4 2.61 3.87 -12.93
CA PHE A 4 1.41 3.53 -12.16
C PHE A 4 1.05 2.04 -12.28
N SER A 5 1.10 1.46 -13.47
CA SER A 5 0.85 0.02 -13.66
C SER A 5 1.87 -0.84 -12.91
N TRP A 6 3.14 -0.44 -12.87
CA TRP A 6 4.16 -1.13 -12.08
C TRP A 6 3.89 -1.05 -10.58
N LEU A 7 3.57 0.14 -10.07
CA LEU A 7 3.21 0.34 -8.67
C LEU A 7 1.97 -0.47 -8.28
N LEU A 8 0.95 -0.52 -9.13
CA LEU A 8 -0.26 -1.32 -8.90
C LEU A 8 0.07 -2.81 -8.78
N VAL A 9 0.92 -3.34 -9.66
CA VAL A 9 1.39 -4.74 -9.54
C VAL A 9 2.19 -4.93 -8.26
N GLY A 10 3.09 -4.01 -7.92
CA GLY A 10 3.85 -4.04 -6.66
C GLY A 10 2.94 -4.06 -5.43
N HIS A 11 1.86 -3.28 -5.43
CA HIS A 11 0.86 -3.27 -4.37
C HIS A 11 0.12 -4.60 -4.26
N LEU A 12 -0.39 -5.16 -5.36
CA LEU A 12 -1.07 -6.47 -5.34
C LEU A 12 -0.14 -7.58 -4.84
N VAL A 13 1.13 -7.54 -5.24
CA VAL A 13 2.14 -8.50 -4.76
C VAL A 13 2.42 -8.31 -3.27
N GLY A 14 2.68 -7.09 -2.82
CA GLY A 14 3.04 -6.81 -1.44
C GLY A 14 1.89 -7.00 -0.45
N ASP A 15 0.70 -6.52 -0.81
CA ASP A 15 -0.46 -6.47 0.08
C ASP A 15 -1.25 -7.79 0.11
N TRP A 16 -1.34 -8.50 -1.02
CA TRP A 16 -2.15 -9.72 -1.11
C TRP A 16 -1.30 -10.97 -1.30
N PHE A 17 -0.38 -10.99 -2.28
CA PHE A 17 0.35 -12.21 -2.60
C PHE A 17 1.34 -12.62 -1.49
N LEU A 18 2.02 -11.64 -0.88
CA LEU A 18 3.03 -11.87 0.15
C LEU A 18 2.47 -11.75 1.58
N GLN A 19 1.24 -11.27 1.75
CA GLN A 19 0.57 -11.22 3.05
C GLN A 19 0.03 -12.61 3.42
N ASN A 20 0.33 -13.04 4.65
CA ASN A 20 -0.15 -14.29 5.21
C ASN A 20 -1.22 -14.05 6.29
N ASP A 21 -1.82 -15.14 6.77
CA ASP A 21 -2.92 -15.10 7.75
C ASP A 21 -2.55 -14.38 9.04
N TRP A 22 -1.33 -14.59 9.54
CA TRP A 22 -0.86 -13.92 10.76
C TRP A 22 -0.82 -12.40 10.58
N MET A 23 -0.26 -11.91 9.47
CA MET A 23 -0.26 -10.49 9.15
C MET A 23 -1.69 -9.96 9.04
N ALA A 24 -2.54 -10.61 8.23
CA ALA A 24 -3.90 -10.16 7.98
C ALA A 24 -4.75 -10.06 9.26
N GLN A 25 -4.67 -11.06 10.14
CA GLN A 25 -5.46 -11.10 11.37
C GLN A 25 -4.89 -10.21 12.49
N SER A 26 -3.56 -10.04 12.53
CA SER A 26 -2.90 -9.40 13.68
C SER A 26 -2.52 -7.94 13.44
N LYS A 27 -2.39 -7.50 12.18
CA LYS A 27 -1.86 -6.16 11.82
C LYS A 27 -2.62 -5.03 12.48
N SER A 28 -3.92 -5.21 12.70
CA SER A 28 -4.78 -4.16 13.24
C SER A 28 -5.13 -4.33 14.73
N THR A 29 -4.47 -5.22 15.45
CA THR A 29 -4.77 -5.48 16.88
C THR A 29 -4.31 -4.34 17.80
N ARG A 30 -3.24 -3.65 17.42
CA ARG A 30 -2.69 -2.45 18.07
C ARG A 30 -2.08 -1.55 17.00
N ILE A 31 -2.06 -0.25 17.26
CA ILE A 31 -1.47 0.76 16.36
C ILE A 31 -0.01 0.42 15.98
N LEU A 32 0.74 -0.16 16.92
CA LEU A 32 2.08 -0.68 16.66
C LEU A 32 2.19 -2.11 17.20
N ASN A 33 2.49 -3.05 16.32
CA ASN A 33 2.74 -4.46 16.63
C ASN A 33 3.65 -5.09 15.55
N PRO A 34 4.27 -6.25 15.81
CA PRO A 34 5.19 -6.87 14.85
C PRO A 34 4.53 -7.23 13.51
N ALA A 35 3.26 -7.63 13.50
CA ALA A 35 2.57 -8.05 12.29
C ALA A 35 2.43 -6.89 11.30
N ILE A 36 2.05 -5.70 11.77
CA ILE A 36 1.94 -4.54 10.87
C ILE A 36 3.29 -3.98 10.44
N LEU A 37 4.31 -4.02 11.30
CA LEU A 37 5.66 -3.59 10.93
C LEU A 37 6.26 -4.50 9.85
N VAL A 38 6.11 -5.82 10.00
CA VAL A 38 6.57 -6.79 9.00
C VAL A 38 5.80 -6.61 7.69
N HIS A 39 4.48 -6.48 7.76
CA HIS A 39 3.64 -6.27 6.58
C HIS A 39 4.01 -4.99 5.82
N CYS A 40 4.13 -3.85 6.51
CA CYS A 40 4.52 -2.58 5.88
C CYS A 40 5.93 -2.65 5.29
N THR A 41 6.85 -3.40 5.92
CA THR A 41 8.20 -3.62 5.39
C THR A 41 8.15 -4.42 4.10
N ILE A 42 7.44 -5.55 4.08
CA ILE A 42 7.26 -6.38 2.87
C ILE A 42 6.62 -5.57 1.74
N TYR A 43 5.56 -4.83 2.07
CA TYR A 43 4.87 -3.97 1.13
C TYR A 43 5.82 -2.91 0.52
N THR A 44 6.57 -2.21 1.37
CA THR A 44 7.52 -1.18 0.92
C THR A 44 8.61 -1.77 0.03
N LEU A 45 9.13 -2.96 0.36
CA LEU A 45 10.10 -3.66 -0.48
C LEU A 45 9.51 -4.06 -1.84
N ALA A 46 8.24 -4.51 -1.88
CA ALA A 46 7.56 -4.84 -3.14
C ALA A 46 7.38 -3.59 -4.03
N ILE A 47 7.04 -2.44 -3.44
CA ILE A 47 6.92 -1.17 -4.17
C ILE A 47 8.28 -0.69 -4.68
N VAL A 48 9.32 -0.70 -3.85
CA VAL A 48 10.69 -0.32 -4.28
C VAL A 48 11.20 -1.23 -5.39
N ALA A 49 10.95 -2.54 -5.29
CA ALA A 49 11.29 -3.48 -6.37
C ALA A 49 10.53 -3.16 -7.67
N ALA A 50 9.23 -2.84 -7.58
CA ALA A 50 8.44 -2.44 -8.73
C ALA A 50 8.96 -1.16 -9.40
N ILE A 51 9.38 -0.16 -8.62
CA ILE A 51 10.03 1.06 -9.13
C ILE A 51 11.34 0.70 -9.84
N GLY A 52 12.18 -0.14 -9.23
CA GLY A 52 13.44 -0.60 -9.82
C GLY A 52 13.24 -1.33 -11.16
N LEU A 53 12.19 -2.14 -11.28
CA LEU A 53 11.82 -2.80 -12.54
C LEU A 53 11.26 -1.81 -13.57
N ALA A 54 10.42 -0.86 -13.15
CA ALA A 54 9.88 0.18 -14.02
C ALA A 54 11.01 1.01 -14.66
N ARG A 55 12.03 1.35 -13.89
CA ARG A 55 13.21 2.11 -14.34
C ARG A 55 14.04 1.39 -15.40
N ARG A 56 14.01 0.04 -15.44
CA ARG A 56 14.63 -0.71 -16.54
C ARG A 56 13.93 -0.49 -17.88
N SER A 57 12.63 -0.20 -17.84
CA SER A 57 11.83 0.12 -19.03
C SER A 57 11.75 1.61 -19.35
N ASP A 58 11.97 2.48 -18.36
CA ASP A 58 11.93 3.93 -18.50
C ASP A 58 12.98 4.59 -17.59
N ALA A 59 14.13 4.95 -18.18
CA ALA A 59 15.25 5.52 -17.46
C ALA A 59 15.02 6.98 -17.01
N SER A 60 13.94 7.63 -17.46
CA SER A 60 13.61 9.00 -17.04
C SER A 60 13.04 9.09 -15.61
N LEU A 61 12.55 7.96 -15.08
CA LEU A 61 11.97 7.88 -13.75
C LEU A 61 13.01 8.06 -12.64
N GLN A 62 12.64 8.82 -11.62
CA GLN A 62 13.47 9.09 -10.45
C GLN A 62 13.78 7.82 -9.65
N GLU A 63 14.94 7.78 -8.99
CA GLU A 63 15.23 6.71 -8.03
C GLU A 63 14.31 6.84 -6.80
N PRO A 64 13.88 5.74 -6.16
CA PRO A 64 13.14 5.82 -4.91
C PRO A 64 14.06 6.38 -3.82
N ASP A 65 13.84 7.63 -3.45
CA ASP A 65 14.55 8.30 -2.37
C ASP A 65 13.94 7.95 -1.00
N LEU A 66 14.53 8.49 0.07
CA LEU A 66 14.03 8.29 1.42
C LEU A 66 12.59 8.79 1.60
N TRP A 67 12.18 9.80 0.83
CA TRP A 67 10.83 10.33 0.87
C TRP A 67 9.82 9.33 0.31
N VAL A 68 10.08 8.74 -0.86
CA VAL A 68 9.24 7.70 -1.46
C VAL A 68 9.12 6.50 -0.52
N ILE A 69 10.21 6.06 0.10
CA ILE A 69 10.21 4.96 1.07
C ILE A 69 9.37 5.32 2.31
N ALA A 70 9.59 6.51 2.87
CA ALA A 70 8.87 6.95 4.07
C ALA A 70 7.38 7.12 3.80
N VAL A 71 6.99 7.75 2.69
CA VAL A 71 5.59 7.93 2.30
C VAL A 71 4.93 6.57 2.13
N THR A 72 5.54 5.65 1.37
CA THR A 72 5.01 4.31 1.12
C THR A 72 4.77 3.55 2.44
N PHE A 73 5.78 3.51 3.32
CA PHE A 73 5.68 2.79 4.58
C PHE A 73 4.65 3.42 5.52
N LEU A 74 4.73 4.75 5.72
CA LEU A 74 3.89 5.45 6.68
C LEU A 74 2.44 5.53 6.24
N SER A 75 2.17 5.68 4.93
CA SER A 75 0.80 5.68 4.42
C SER A 75 0.17 4.30 4.57
N HIS A 76 0.90 3.22 4.22
CA HIS A 76 0.39 1.86 4.33
C HIS A 76 0.12 1.51 5.79
N TRP A 77 1.07 1.82 6.68
CA TRP A 77 0.90 1.69 8.11
C TRP A 77 -0.31 2.48 8.61
N PHE A 78 -0.46 3.75 8.21
CA PHE A 78 -1.55 4.59 8.70
C PHE A 78 -2.91 4.05 8.27
N ILE A 79 -3.08 3.65 7.00
CA ILE A 79 -4.35 3.11 6.48
C ILE A 79 -4.74 1.85 7.26
N ASP A 80 -3.80 0.92 7.43
CA ASP A 80 -4.04 -0.39 8.04
C ASP A 80 -4.14 -0.35 9.57
N ALA A 81 -3.21 0.35 10.23
CA ALA A 81 -3.07 0.34 11.69
C ALA A 81 -4.24 1.03 12.39
N VAL A 82 -4.84 2.03 11.73
CA VAL A 82 -5.94 2.82 12.31
C VAL A 82 -7.31 2.39 11.80
N HIS A 83 -7.39 1.38 10.93
CA HIS A 83 -8.62 0.96 10.24
C HIS A 83 -9.27 2.12 9.47
N LEU A 84 -8.50 2.85 8.68
CA LEU A 84 -8.99 4.06 8.02
C LEU A 84 -10.19 3.77 7.12
N ALA A 85 -10.16 2.67 6.37
CA ALA A 85 -11.25 2.25 5.50
C ALA A 85 -12.57 1.99 6.28
N GLU A 86 -12.48 1.37 7.45
CA GLU A 86 -13.65 1.13 8.30
C GLU A 86 -14.21 2.44 8.89
N ARG A 87 -13.32 3.33 9.34
CA ARG A 87 -13.73 4.66 9.83
C ARG A 87 -14.41 5.46 8.73
N TRP A 88 -13.87 5.43 7.52
CA TRP A 88 -14.45 6.08 6.34
C TRP A 88 -15.80 5.48 5.97
N GLY A 89 -15.90 4.14 5.94
CA GLY A 89 -17.15 3.43 5.68
C GLY A 89 -18.25 3.78 6.67
N ARG A 90 -17.91 3.90 7.97
CA ARG A 90 -18.86 4.36 9.00
C ARG A 90 -19.30 5.81 8.79
N LEU A 91 -18.38 6.71 8.44
CA LEU A 91 -18.68 8.13 8.17
C LEU A 91 -19.68 8.28 7.02
N LEU A 92 -19.48 7.53 5.94
CA LEU A 92 -20.33 7.59 4.75
C LEU A 92 -21.52 6.61 4.77
N ARG A 93 -21.68 5.84 5.85
CA ARG A 93 -22.70 4.78 5.98
C ARG A 93 -22.65 3.78 4.82
N GLN A 94 -21.45 3.36 4.43
CA GLN A 94 -21.23 2.33 3.41
C GLN A 94 -21.71 0.96 3.91
N SER A 95 -21.96 0.04 2.97
CA SER A 95 -22.34 -1.33 3.29
C SER A 95 -21.25 -2.05 4.08
N ASP A 96 -21.64 -2.79 5.12
CA ASP A 96 -20.73 -3.61 5.92
C ASP A 96 -20.29 -4.93 5.27
N ARG A 97 -20.70 -5.17 4.00
CA ARG A 97 -20.27 -6.36 3.26
C ARG A 97 -18.75 -6.38 3.14
N THR A 98 -18.13 -7.53 3.40
CA THR A 98 -16.67 -7.73 3.37
C THR A 98 -16.04 -7.20 2.08
N PHE A 99 -16.64 -7.48 0.92
CA PHE A 99 -16.15 -7.00 -0.36
C PHE A 99 -16.09 -5.46 -0.44
N VAL A 100 -17.11 -4.75 0.07
CA VAL A 100 -17.13 -3.28 0.06
C VAL A 100 -16.04 -2.71 0.95
N ARG A 101 -15.83 -3.33 2.13
CA ARG A 101 -14.75 -2.93 3.05
C ARG A 101 -13.36 -3.14 2.43
N ILE A 102 -13.14 -4.28 1.78
CA ILE A 102 -11.90 -4.56 1.05
C ILE A 102 -11.73 -3.52 -0.07
N MET A 103 -12.73 -3.28 -0.90
CA MET A 103 -12.61 -2.32 -2.00
C MET A 103 -12.36 -0.88 -1.52
N ALA A 104 -12.97 -0.46 -0.41
CA ALA A 104 -12.72 0.84 0.18
C ALA A 104 -11.26 0.97 0.67
N ASP A 105 -10.75 -0.06 1.34
CA ASP A 105 -9.37 -0.15 1.80
C ASP A 105 -8.36 -0.09 0.65
N GLN A 106 -8.54 -0.93 -0.36
CA GLN A 106 -7.65 -0.97 -1.53
C GLN A 106 -7.69 0.35 -2.32
N THR A 107 -8.84 1.03 -2.36
CA THR A 107 -8.93 2.34 -3.01
C THR A 107 -8.05 3.38 -2.31
N LEU A 108 -7.99 3.38 -0.97
CA LEU A 108 -7.11 4.28 -0.23
C LEU A 108 -5.63 4.03 -0.58
N HIS A 109 -5.23 2.77 -0.68
CA HIS A 109 -3.87 2.38 -1.09
C HIS A 109 -3.57 2.81 -2.53
N VAL A 110 -4.50 2.60 -3.47
CA VAL A 110 -4.35 3.03 -4.87
C VAL A 110 -4.21 4.55 -5.00
N VAL A 111 -4.91 5.35 -4.19
CA VAL A 111 -4.74 6.82 -4.19
C VAL A 111 -3.30 7.21 -3.84
N VAL A 112 -2.67 6.52 -2.87
CA VAL A 112 -1.25 6.74 -2.56
C VAL A 112 -0.37 6.41 -3.77
N LEU A 113 -0.65 5.31 -4.47
CA LEU A 113 0.12 4.93 -5.65
C LEU A 113 0.04 5.98 -6.78
N VAL A 114 -1.11 6.65 -6.94
CA VAL A 114 -1.24 7.77 -7.89
C VAL A 114 -0.33 8.92 -7.49
N VAL A 115 -0.31 9.30 -6.22
CA VAL A 115 0.56 10.37 -5.71
C VAL A 115 2.04 10.02 -5.93
N LEU A 116 2.44 8.78 -5.63
CA LEU A 116 3.81 8.31 -5.87
C LEU A 116 4.15 8.26 -7.36
N ALA A 117 3.22 7.84 -8.22
CA ALA A 117 3.41 7.80 -9.66
C ALA A 117 3.67 9.19 -10.25
N GLU A 118 2.98 10.22 -9.77
CA GLU A 118 3.23 11.60 -10.20
C GLU A 118 4.54 12.16 -9.63
N TRP A 119 4.92 11.79 -8.41
CA TRP A 119 6.19 12.22 -7.81
C TRP A 119 7.42 11.65 -8.53
N LEU A 120 7.33 10.42 -9.03
CA LEU A 120 8.46 9.68 -9.65
C LEU A 120 8.72 10.05 -11.12
N ARG A 121 7.83 10.82 -11.75
CA ARG A 121 8.01 11.35 -13.11
C ARG A 121 8.94 12.57 -13.12
#